data_AF-A0AAU4NKA7-F1
#
_entry.id   AF-A0AAU4NKA7-F1
#
_cell.length_a   1.000
_cell.length_b   1.000
_cell.length_c   1.000
_cell.angle_alpha   90.00
_cell.angle_beta   90.00
_cell.angle_gamma   90.00
#
_symmetry.space_group_name_H-M   'P 1'
#
loop_
_entity.id
_entity.type
_entity.pdbx_description
1 polymer ?
#
loop_
_entity_poly.entity_id
_entity_poly.type
_entity_poly.pdbx_seq_one_letter_code
_entity_poly.pdbx_strand_id
1 'polypeptide(L)'
;MTESVDPPATSPVTVEDGVLYVRVATPRGGNVLNGEAMAAGAASLSDLDESVGAVLLVGAESNFCAGGDVRAFHGAPDRSAFVRQLADTFHDFVRALTSVSVPVVAGVPGWAAGAGMSLVCHADIAIGGRSTRLRPAYPALGFTPDGGLTWALPRIIGTRRARDILLTDGVLGSDEAYRLGLLTRLVGDDVIASEAERVARSLAAGPTEVSRATKRLLLASDSATLSDQLDAETDSISHQASTADGIEGVDAFVEKRRPSFGH
;
A
#
# COMPACT_ATOMS: atom_id res chain seq x y z
N MET A 1 -16.52 -10.59 23.92
CA MET A 1 -17.33 -10.26 22.73
C MET A 1 -17.08 -8.80 22.42
N THR A 2 -15.99 -8.53 21.71
CA THR A 2 -15.71 -7.20 21.15
C THR A 2 -16.42 -7.18 19.81
N GLU A 3 -17.54 -6.47 19.74
CA GLU A 3 -18.25 -6.23 18.49
C GLU A 3 -17.27 -5.59 17.50
N SER A 4 -17.04 -6.26 16.37
CA SER A 4 -16.43 -5.66 15.21
C SER A 4 -17.39 -4.58 14.73
N VAL A 5 -17.07 -3.33 15.03
CA VAL A 5 -17.75 -2.19 14.42
C VAL A 5 -17.34 -2.21 12.96
N ASP A 6 -18.18 -2.77 12.10
CA ASP A 6 -18.10 -2.49 10.67
C ASP A 6 -18.26 -0.97 10.51
N PRO A 7 -17.24 -0.23 10.02
CA PRO A 7 -17.39 1.20 9.85
C PRO A 7 -18.46 1.46 8.79
N PRO A 8 -19.29 2.51 8.93
CA PRO A 8 -20.37 2.79 8.00
C PRO A 8 -19.84 2.93 6.56
N ALA A 9 -20.62 2.39 5.62
CA ALA A 9 -20.29 2.25 4.20
C ALA A 9 -20.22 3.58 3.39
N THR A 10 -19.88 4.72 3.99
CA THR A 10 -20.23 6.04 3.42
C THR A 10 -19.10 6.94 2.93
N SER A 11 -17.83 6.69 3.28
CA SER A 11 -16.71 7.51 2.78
C SER A 11 -15.63 6.68 2.08
N PRO A 12 -15.13 7.10 0.92
CA PRO A 12 -14.06 6.42 0.19
C PRO A 12 -12.72 6.40 0.95
N VAL A 13 -12.50 7.39 1.82
CA VAL A 13 -11.36 7.50 2.74
C VAL A 13 -11.82 7.93 4.14
N THR A 14 -11.15 7.44 5.18
CA THR A 14 -11.43 7.82 6.58
C THR A 14 -10.14 7.88 7.38
N VAL A 15 -10.07 8.76 8.39
CA VAL A 15 -8.96 8.79 9.35
C VAL A 15 -9.47 8.34 10.71
N GLU A 16 -8.80 7.37 11.31
CA GLU A 16 -9.11 6.84 12.64
C GLU A 16 -7.83 6.37 13.34
N ASP A 17 -7.62 6.77 14.60
CA ASP A 17 -6.43 6.49 15.42
C ASP A 17 -5.09 6.68 14.67
N GLY A 18 -4.95 7.81 13.97
CA GLY A 18 -3.75 8.16 13.22
C GLY A 18 -3.51 7.30 11.96
N VAL A 19 -4.51 6.53 11.52
CA VAL A 19 -4.45 5.73 10.29
C VAL A 19 -5.40 6.32 9.24
N LEU A 20 -4.87 6.59 8.05
CA LEU A 20 -5.68 6.89 6.86
C LEU A 20 -6.08 5.59 6.16
N TYR A 21 -7.37 5.26 6.22
CA TYR A 21 -7.96 4.13 5.53
C TYR A 21 -8.37 4.55 4.12
N VAL A 22 -7.93 3.80 3.12
CA VAL A 22 -8.31 3.99 1.71
C VAL A 22 -8.99 2.73 1.20
N ARG A 23 -10.27 2.83 0.83
CA ARG A 23 -11.05 1.70 0.30
C ARG A 23 -10.81 1.54 -1.20
N VAL A 24 -9.83 0.72 -1.56
CA VAL A 24 -9.33 0.65 -2.95
C VAL A 24 -10.27 -0.04 -3.92
N ALA A 25 -11.27 -0.79 -3.42
CA ALA A 25 -12.23 -1.51 -4.24
C ALA A 25 -13.68 -1.30 -3.80
N THR A 26 -14.62 -1.35 -4.75
CA THR A 26 -16.06 -1.27 -4.46
C THR A 26 -16.62 -2.67 -4.17
N PRO A 27 -17.34 -2.88 -3.04
CA PRO A 27 -17.93 -4.19 -2.73
C PRO A 27 -19.02 -4.58 -3.74
N ARG A 28 -19.69 -3.59 -4.35
CA ARG A 28 -20.64 -3.79 -5.45
C ARG A 28 -19.90 -3.74 -6.79
N GLY A 29 -20.17 -4.70 -7.67
CA GLY A 29 -19.61 -4.73 -9.05
C GLY A 29 -18.46 -5.70 -9.29
N GLY A 30 -18.06 -6.49 -8.27
CA GLY A 30 -17.00 -7.49 -8.41
C GLY A 30 -15.64 -7.04 -7.89
N ASN A 31 -15.61 -6.18 -6.86
CA ASN A 31 -14.39 -5.69 -6.21
C ASN A 31 -13.49 -4.90 -7.16
N VAL A 32 -14.10 -4.09 -8.03
CA VAL A 32 -13.39 -3.25 -9.00
C VAL A 32 -12.79 -2.01 -8.34
N LEU A 33 -11.76 -1.44 -8.95
CA LEU A 33 -11.05 -0.25 -8.48
C LEU A 33 -12.04 0.90 -8.23
N ASN A 34 -12.00 1.46 -7.03
CA ASN A 34 -12.87 2.56 -6.63
C ASN A 34 -12.28 3.90 -7.08
N GLY A 35 -12.73 4.43 -8.23
CA GLY A 35 -12.24 5.71 -8.78
C GLY A 35 -12.46 6.91 -7.85
N GLU A 36 -13.54 6.93 -7.08
CA GLU A 36 -13.80 7.97 -6.08
C GLU A 36 -12.76 7.91 -4.95
N ALA A 37 -12.42 6.70 -4.49
CA ALA A 37 -11.36 6.51 -3.49
C ALA A 37 -9.96 6.80 -4.02
N MET A 38 -9.68 6.56 -5.30
CA MET A 38 -8.41 6.97 -5.89
C MET A 38 -8.29 8.51 -5.89
N ALA A 39 -9.34 9.23 -6.31
CA ALA A 39 -9.33 10.69 -6.32
C ALA A 39 -9.25 11.28 -4.90
N ALA A 40 -10.11 10.83 -3.98
CA ALA A 40 -10.11 11.29 -2.60
C ALA A 40 -8.81 10.92 -1.87
N GLY A 41 -8.31 9.69 -2.08
CA GLY A 41 -7.04 9.23 -1.53
C GLY A 41 -5.86 10.04 -2.05
N ALA A 42 -5.82 10.38 -3.34
CA ALA A 42 -4.74 11.20 -3.89
C ALA A 42 -4.70 12.58 -3.23
N ALA A 43 -5.87 13.20 -3.01
CA ALA A 43 -5.98 14.46 -2.29
C ALA A 43 -5.50 14.32 -0.83
N SER A 44 -6.01 13.33 -0.09
CA SER A 44 -5.63 13.10 1.32
C SER A 44 -4.17 12.72 1.51
N LEU A 45 -3.55 12.04 0.55
CA LEU A 45 -2.13 11.69 0.62
C LEU A 45 -1.22 12.88 0.27
N SER A 46 -1.69 13.78 -0.60
CA SER A 46 -0.94 14.98 -1.00
C SER A 46 -0.99 16.08 0.07
N ASP A 47 -2.08 16.15 0.82
CA ASP A 47 -2.29 17.06 1.95
C ASP A 47 -2.50 16.24 3.24
N LEU A 48 -1.51 15.39 3.54
CA LEU A 48 -1.59 14.45 4.66
C LEU A 48 -1.45 15.18 5.99
N ASP A 49 -2.48 15.09 6.82
CA ASP A 49 -2.48 15.61 8.19
C ASP A 49 -1.32 15.01 9.01
N GLU A 50 -0.64 15.84 9.81
CA GLU A 50 0.52 15.44 10.62
C GLU A 50 0.17 14.33 11.63
N SER A 51 -1.10 14.27 12.08
CA SER A 51 -1.61 13.23 12.98
C SER A 51 -1.71 11.85 12.34
N VAL A 52 -1.65 11.74 11.01
CA VAL A 52 -1.65 10.46 10.32
C VAL A 52 -0.23 9.90 10.33
N GLY A 53 -0.04 8.76 11.00
CA GLY A 53 1.22 8.03 11.08
C GLY A 53 1.31 6.80 10.18
N ALA A 54 0.20 6.35 9.57
CA ALA A 54 0.18 5.25 8.61
C ALA A 54 -1.00 5.32 7.63
N VAL A 55 -0.87 4.66 6.48
CA VAL A 55 -1.93 4.46 5.49
C VAL A 55 -2.29 2.98 5.45
N LEU A 56 -3.58 2.65 5.43
CA LEU A 56 -4.08 1.30 5.22
C LEU A 56 -4.92 1.21 3.94
N LEU A 57 -4.44 0.42 2.98
CA LEU A 57 -5.19 0.05 1.79
C LEU A 57 -6.11 -1.12 2.13
N VAL A 58 -7.41 -0.88 2.04
CA VAL A 58 -8.47 -1.84 2.36
C VAL A 58 -9.16 -2.28 1.09
N GLY A 59 -9.14 -3.59 0.84
CA GLY A 59 -9.88 -4.19 -0.25
C GLY A 59 -11.38 -4.31 0.03
N ALA A 60 -12.08 -5.07 -0.80
CA ALA A 60 -13.47 -5.45 -0.57
C ALA A 60 -13.58 -6.84 0.08
N GLU A 61 -14.77 -7.20 0.56
CA GLU A 61 -15.06 -8.40 1.37
C GLU A 61 -14.20 -9.63 1.02
N SER A 62 -14.42 -10.20 -0.17
CA SER A 62 -13.80 -11.46 -0.59
C SER A 62 -12.52 -11.32 -1.39
N ASN A 63 -12.22 -10.12 -1.90
CA ASN A 63 -11.05 -9.87 -2.75
C ASN A 63 -10.52 -8.47 -2.53
N PHE A 64 -9.20 -8.33 -2.60
CA PHE A 64 -8.54 -7.04 -2.46
C PHE A 64 -9.00 -6.04 -3.52
N CYS A 65 -8.72 -6.31 -4.79
CA CYS A 65 -9.12 -5.47 -5.92
C CYS A 65 -8.96 -6.25 -7.23
N ALA A 66 -10.02 -6.39 -8.00
CA ALA A 66 -10.06 -7.12 -9.27
C ALA A 66 -9.60 -6.27 -10.48
N GLY A 67 -9.22 -5.01 -10.27
CA GLY A 67 -8.84 -4.08 -11.33
C GLY A 67 -10.00 -3.23 -11.80
N GLY A 68 -9.93 -2.67 -13.01
CA GLY A 68 -10.98 -1.79 -13.54
C GLY A 68 -12.28 -2.51 -13.90
N ASP A 69 -13.38 -1.76 -14.00
CA ASP A 69 -14.69 -2.31 -14.37
C ASP A 69 -14.77 -2.59 -15.89
N VAL A 70 -14.60 -3.86 -16.26
CA VAL A 70 -14.68 -4.32 -17.65
C VAL A 70 -16.05 -4.08 -18.30
N ARG A 71 -17.14 -4.03 -17.52
CA ARG A 71 -18.48 -3.71 -18.06
C ARG A 71 -18.56 -2.24 -18.44
N ALA A 72 -17.98 -1.36 -17.62
CA ALA A 72 -17.85 0.05 -17.95
C ALA A 72 -16.99 0.26 -19.21
N PHE A 73 -15.88 -0.48 -19.35
CA PHE A 73 -15.06 -0.42 -20.57
C PHE A 73 -15.81 -0.86 -21.83
N HIS A 74 -16.64 -1.90 -21.70
CA HIS A 74 -17.44 -2.39 -22.81
C HIS A 74 -18.49 -1.37 -23.24
N GLY A 75 -19.18 -0.73 -22.28
CA GLY A 75 -20.24 0.25 -22.53
C GLY A 75 -19.79 1.66 -22.93
N ALA A 76 -18.50 1.97 -22.82
CA ALA A 76 -17.96 3.29 -23.16
C ALA A 76 -18.05 3.57 -24.68
N PRO A 77 -18.63 4.71 -25.11
CA PRO A 77 -18.70 5.10 -26.52
C PRO A 77 -17.30 5.25 -27.17
N ASP A 78 -16.36 5.83 -26.42
CA ASP A 78 -14.93 5.84 -26.73
C ASP A 78 -14.17 5.17 -25.60
N ARG A 79 -13.83 3.90 -25.80
CA ARG A 79 -13.10 3.09 -24.82
C ARG A 79 -11.71 3.64 -24.54
N SER A 80 -11.04 4.21 -25.53
CA SER A 80 -9.67 4.72 -25.35
C SER A 80 -9.66 5.94 -24.45
N ALA A 81 -10.56 6.90 -24.70
CA ALA A 81 -10.70 8.09 -23.86
C ALA A 81 -11.13 7.72 -22.43
N PHE A 82 -12.08 6.79 -22.29
CA PHE A 82 -12.55 6.33 -20.98
C PHE A 82 -11.43 5.67 -20.15
N VAL A 83 -10.70 4.71 -20.74
CA VAL A 83 -9.61 4.01 -20.06
C VAL A 83 -8.47 4.98 -19.74
N ARG A 84 -8.18 5.96 -20.62
CA ARG A 84 -7.19 7.00 -20.35
C ARG A 84 -7.54 7.81 -19.10
N GLN A 85 -8.79 8.27 -18.99
CA GLN A 85 -9.23 9.04 -17.82
C GLN A 85 -9.10 8.23 -16.52
N LEU A 86 -9.52 6.95 -16.54
CA LEU A 86 -9.39 6.06 -15.38
C LEU A 86 -7.91 5.86 -14.99
N ALA A 87 -7.05 5.64 -15.99
CA ALA A 87 -5.61 5.48 -15.76
C ALA A 87 -4.98 6.75 -15.19
N ASP A 88 -5.36 7.95 -15.67
CA ASP A 88 -4.85 9.21 -15.15
C ASP A 88 -5.23 9.40 -13.66
N THR A 89 -6.51 9.19 -13.30
CA THR A 89 -6.95 9.23 -11.89
C THR A 89 -6.23 8.20 -11.01
N PHE A 90 -6.08 6.97 -11.51
CA PHE A 90 -5.37 5.93 -10.77
C PHE A 90 -3.88 6.27 -10.61
N HIS A 91 -3.23 6.81 -11.64
CA HIS A 91 -1.83 7.19 -11.58
C HIS A 91 -1.58 8.38 -10.65
N ASP A 92 -2.51 9.33 -10.54
CA ASP A 92 -2.40 10.42 -9.56
C ASP A 92 -2.43 9.86 -8.13
N PHE A 93 -3.30 8.89 -7.85
CA PHE A 93 -3.28 8.16 -6.59
C PHE A 93 -1.96 7.43 -6.36
N VAL A 94 -1.45 6.68 -7.35
CA VAL A 94 -0.18 5.95 -7.21
C VAL A 94 0.98 6.92 -6.94
N ARG A 95 1.06 8.06 -7.65
CA ARG A 95 2.11 9.06 -7.41
C ARG A 95 2.05 9.62 -5.98
N ALA A 96 0.86 9.93 -5.48
CA ALA A 96 0.69 10.39 -4.11
C ALA A 96 1.07 9.29 -3.11
N LEU A 97 0.63 8.05 -3.35
CA LEU A 97 0.93 6.88 -2.51
C LEU A 97 2.42 6.58 -2.41
N THR A 98 3.15 6.62 -3.52
CA THR A 98 4.59 6.33 -3.54
C THR A 98 5.43 7.48 -2.98
N SER A 99 4.87 8.69 -2.90
CA SER A 99 5.57 9.88 -2.37
C SER A 99 5.23 10.16 -0.91
N VAL A 100 4.21 9.49 -0.35
CA VAL A 100 3.77 9.73 1.03
C VAL A 100 4.87 9.36 2.02
N SER A 101 5.06 10.20 3.03
CA SER A 101 6.14 10.01 4.00
C SER A 101 5.84 8.93 5.04
N VAL A 102 4.59 8.51 5.22
CA VAL A 102 4.22 7.46 6.19
C VAL A 102 4.22 6.06 5.59
N PRO A 103 4.38 5.01 6.40
CA PRO A 103 4.21 3.63 5.95
C PRO A 103 2.84 3.34 5.34
N VAL A 104 2.82 2.53 4.28
CA VAL A 104 1.63 2.05 3.59
C VAL A 104 1.49 0.55 3.83
N VAL A 105 0.38 0.16 4.44
CA VAL A 105 0.02 -1.24 4.71
C VAL A 105 -1.12 -1.65 3.77
N ALA A 106 -1.09 -2.89 3.26
CA ALA A 106 -2.18 -3.47 2.49
C ALA A 106 -2.60 -4.82 3.08
N GLY A 107 -3.89 -4.98 3.37
CA GLY A 107 -4.50 -6.27 3.66
C GLY A 107 -5.11 -6.86 2.39
N VAL A 108 -4.62 -8.01 1.92
CA VAL A 108 -4.85 -8.52 0.57
C VAL A 108 -5.62 -9.85 0.58
N PRO A 109 -6.93 -9.86 0.89
CA PRO A 109 -7.75 -11.07 0.80
C PRO A 109 -7.96 -11.48 -0.67
N GLY A 110 -8.10 -12.78 -0.93
CA GLY A 110 -8.49 -13.29 -2.25
C GLY A 110 -7.67 -12.72 -3.42
N TRP A 111 -8.34 -12.18 -4.43
CA TRP A 111 -7.69 -11.70 -5.64
C TRP A 111 -7.23 -10.24 -5.58
N ALA A 112 -5.97 -10.00 -5.96
CA ALA A 112 -5.47 -8.72 -6.42
C ALA A 112 -5.07 -8.85 -7.90
N ALA A 113 -5.88 -8.29 -8.79
CA ALA A 113 -5.74 -8.41 -10.24
C ALA A 113 -5.68 -7.03 -10.91
N GLY A 114 -4.92 -6.90 -12.00
CA GLY A 114 -4.80 -5.61 -12.69
C GLY A 114 -4.24 -4.54 -11.78
N ALA A 115 -4.95 -3.41 -11.71
CA ALA A 115 -4.65 -2.30 -10.81
C ALA A 115 -4.52 -2.74 -9.33
N GLY A 116 -5.23 -3.80 -8.92
CA GLY A 116 -5.08 -4.38 -7.59
C GLY A 116 -3.68 -4.96 -7.34
N MET A 117 -3.10 -5.65 -8.32
CA MET A 117 -1.71 -6.13 -8.22
C MET A 117 -0.72 -4.96 -8.23
N SER A 118 -1.00 -3.91 -9.01
CA SER A 118 -0.20 -2.69 -9.02
C SER A 118 -0.15 -2.05 -7.63
N LEU A 119 -1.30 -1.94 -6.95
CA LEU A 119 -1.37 -1.41 -5.57
C LEU A 119 -0.59 -2.27 -4.56
N VAL A 120 -0.67 -3.60 -4.65
CA VAL A 120 0.10 -4.49 -3.79
C VAL A 120 1.61 -4.24 -3.94
N CYS A 121 2.08 -3.99 -5.17
CA CYS A 121 3.50 -3.74 -5.42
C CYS A 121 4.01 -2.39 -4.88
N HIS A 122 3.11 -1.47 -4.51
CA HIS A 122 3.46 -0.15 -3.95
C HIS A 122 3.22 -0.05 -2.43
N ALA A 123 2.74 -1.13 -1.79
CA ALA A 123 2.64 -1.17 -0.34
C ALA A 123 4.01 -1.48 0.29
N ASP A 124 4.35 -0.80 1.39
CA ASP A 124 5.56 -1.11 2.16
C ASP A 124 5.40 -2.45 2.89
N ILE A 125 4.18 -2.76 3.33
CA ILE A 125 3.82 -4.02 4.00
C ILE A 125 2.55 -4.59 3.37
N ALA A 126 2.67 -5.71 2.66
CA ALA A 126 1.53 -6.41 2.08
C ALA A 126 1.26 -7.74 2.82
N ILE A 127 0.07 -7.89 3.37
CA ILE A 127 -0.35 -9.02 4.21
C ILE A 127 -1.40 -9.82 3.45
N GLY A 128 -1.10 -11.08 3.15
CA GLY A 128 -2.05 -11.99 2.52
C GLY A 128 -2.35 -13.22 3.38
N GLY A 129 -3.25 -14.06 2.89
CA GLY A 129 -3.54 -15.38 3.44
C GLY A 129 -3.44 -16.46 2.38
N ARG A 130 -3.87 -17.68 2.73
CA ARG A 130 -3.78 -18.84 1.84
C ARG A 130 -4.59 -18.66 0.55
N SER A 131 -5.69 -17.91 0.61
CA SER A 131 -6.53 -17.60 -0.53
C SER A 131 -5.95 -16.52 -1.45
N THR A 132 -4.95 -15.76 -1.01
CA THR A 132 -4.43 -14.61 -1.76
C THR A 132 -3.84 -15.04 -3.11
N ARG A 133 -4.25 -14.37 -4.18
CA ARG A 133 -3.76 -14.58 -5.55
C ARG A 133 -3.45 -13.23 -6.19
N LEU A 134 -2.29 -13.14 -6.83
CA LEU A 134 -1.87 -11.95 -7.60
C LEU A 134 -1.86 -12.29 -9.09
N ARG A 135 -2.41 -11.42 -9.94
CA ARG A 135 -2.40 -11.61 -11.39
C ARG A 135 -2.32 -10.27 -12.14
N PRO A 136 -1.50 -10.13 -13.20
CA PRO A 136 -1.51 -8.94 -14.03
C PRO A 136 -2.88 -8.65 -14.66
N ALA A 137 -3.57 -9.64 -15.21
CA ALA A 137 -4.91 -9.61 -15.81
C ALA A 137 -5.10 -8.70 -17.04
N TYR A 138 -4.21 -7.73 -17.31
CA TYR A 138 -4.27 -6.87 -18.49
C TYR A 138 -4.19 -7.64 -19.83
N PRO A 139 -3.29 -8.65 -20.01
CA PRO A 139 -3.17 -9.34 -21.29
C PRO A 139 -4.46 -10.06 -21.71
N ALA A 140 -5.26 -10.54 -20.75
CA ALA A 140 -6.56 -11.16 -21.02
C ALA A 140 -7.58 -10.19 -21.66
N LEU A 141 -7.38 -8.87 -21.52
CA LEU A 141 -8.18 -7.82 -22.15
C LEU A 141 -7.51 -7.23 -23.40
N GLY A 142 -6.32 -7.70 -23.77
CA GLY A 142 -5.50 -7.08 -24.82
C GLY A 142 -4.90 -5.74 -24.40
N PHE A 143 -4.77 -5.47 -23.09
CA PHE A 143 -4.23 -4.23 -22.55
C PHE A 143 -2.80 -4.42 -22.03
N THR A 144 -2.07 -3.31 -21.95
CA THR A 144 -0.80 -3.24 -21.21
C THR A 144 -1.07 -3.02 -19.72
N PRO A 145 -0.14 -3.38 -18.82
CA PRO A 145 -0.25 -3.00 -17.41
C PRO A 145 -0.17 -1.48 -17.18
N ASP A 146 -0.87 -1.02 -16.15
CA ASP A 146 -0.86 0.36 -15.65
C ASP A 146 -0.55 0.38 -14.13
N GLY A 147 -0.74 1.53 -13.47
CA GLY A 147 -0.52 1.66 -12.01
C GLY A 147 0.94 1.54 -11.59
N GLY A 148 1.87 1.66 -12.53
CA GLY A 148 3.29 1.44 -12.26
C GLY A 148 3.70 -0.02 -12.08
N LEU A 149 2.86 -1.00 -12.43
CA LEU A 149 3.21 -2.42 -12.26
C LEU A 149 4.49 -2.81 -13.02
N THR A 150 4.67 -2.29 -14.23
CA THR A 150 5.89 -2.49 -15.04
C THR A 150 7.13 -1.83 -14.46
N TRP A 151 6.97 -0.91 -13.51
CA TRP A 151 8.05 -0.25 -12.79
C TRP A 151 8.37 -0.96 -11.47
N ALA A 152 7.36 -1.25 -10.67
CA ALA A 152 7.52 -1.80 -9.32
C ALA A 152 7.87 -3.30 -9.34
N LEU A 153 7.13 -4.11 -10.10
CA LEU A 153 7.34 -5.56 -10.13
C LEU A 153 8.80 -5.97 -10.42
N PRO A 154 9.47 -5.49 -11.49
CA PRO A 154 10.87 -5.88 -11.75
C PRO A 154 11.86 -5.41 -10.69
N ARG A 155 11.54 -4.36 -9.90
CA ARG A 155 12.38 -3.92 -8.78
C ARG A 155 12.25 -4.86 -7.57
N ILE A 156 11.08 -5.45 -7.38
CA ILE A 156 10.84 -6.43 -6.31
C ILE A 156 11.42 -7.81 -6.67
N ILE A 157 11.10 -8.33 -7.86
CA ILE A 157 11.34 -9.75 -8.20
C ILE A 157 12.41 -9.97 -9.27
N GLY A 158 13.04 -8.90 -9.74
CA GLY A 158 13.98 -8.90 -10.85
C GLY A 158 13.31 -8.94 -12.23
N THR A 159 13.98 -8.36 -13.22
CA THR A 159 13.41 -8.13 -14.56
C THR A 159 12.96 -9.41 -15.28
N ARG A 160 13.68 -10.53 -15.12
CA ARG A 160 13.37 -11.77 -15.85
C ARG A 160 12.06 -12.39 -15.37
N ARG A 161 11.84 -12.46 -14.05
CA ARG A 161 10.59 -12.99 -13.48
C ARG A 161 9.41 -12.07 -13.76
N ALA A 162 9.62 -10.76 -13.65
CA ALA A 162 8.60 -9.78 -13.99
C ALA A 162 8.13 -9.92 -15.45
N ARG A 163 9.06 -10.09 -16.41
CA ARG A 163 8.69 -10.33 -17.82
C ARG A 163 7.86 -11.59 -18.02
N ASP A 164 8.26 -12.69 -17.39
CA ASP A 164 7.52 -13.96 -17.46
C ASP A 164 6.07 -13.74 -17.00
N ILE A 165 5.90 -13.26 -15.76
CA ILE A 165 4.57 -13.01 -15.18
C ILE A 165 3.73 -12.04 -16.03
N LEU A 166 4.30 -10.90 -16.44
CA LEU A 166 3.55 -9.87 -17.18
C LEU A 166 3.20 -10.27 -18.61
N LEU A 167 4.06 -11.03 -19.29
CA LEU A 167 3.83 -11.44 -20.68
C LEU A 167 2.98 -12.71 -20.78
N THR A 168 3.04 -13.61 -19.80
CA THR A 168 2.22 -14.82 -19.76
C THR A 168 0.92 -14.66 -18.98
N ASP A 169 0.71 -13.49 -18.36
CA ASP A 169 -0.39 -13.26 -17.41
C ASP A 169 -0.43 -14.28 -16.27
N GLY A 170 0.75 -14.60 -15.73
CA GLY A 170 0.95 -15.63 -14.72
C GLY A 170 0.24 -15.31 -13.39
N VAL A 171 -0.46 -16.30 -12.83
CA VAL A 171 -1.08 -16.18 -11.50
C VAL A 171 -0.09 -16.62 -10.43
N LEU A 172 0.14 -15.77 -9.44
CA LEU A 172 0.95 -16.08 -8.28
C LEU A 172 0.06 -16.51 -7.12
N GLY A 173 0.33 -17.70 -6.58
CA GLY A 173 -0.20 -18.13 -5.29
C GLY A 173 0.43 -17.35 -4.14
N SER A 174 -0.21 -17.35 -2.96
CA SER A 174 0.26 -16.64 -1.78
C SER A 174 1.67 -17.05 -1.33
N ASP A 175 1.98 -18.35 -1.32
CA ASP A 175 3.31 -18.86 -0.95
C ASP A 175 4.39 -18.37 -1.93
N GLU A 176 4.07 -18.33 -3.22
CA GLU A 176 4.99 -17.80 -4.22
C GLU A 176 5.14 -16.29 -4.11
N ALA A 177 4.05 -15.55 -3.98
CA ALA A 177 4.07 -14.10 -3.78
C ALA A 177 4.88 -13.73 -2.52
N TYR A 178 4.76 -14.49 -1.43
CA TYR A 178 5.57 -14.32 -0.23
C TYR A 178 7.07 -14.60 -0.47
N ARG A 179 7.41 -15.74 -1.09
CA ARG A 179 8.81 -16.06 -1.44
C ARG A 179 9.45 -15.04 -2.37
N LEU A 180 8.64 -14.39 -3.20
CA LEU A 180 9.07 -13.34 -4.12
C LEU A 180 9.16 -11.96 -3.47
N GLY A 181 8.64 -11.77 -2.25
CA GLY A 181 8.61 -10.48 -1.56
C GLY A 181 7.47 -9.55 -1.99
N LEU A 182 6.50 -10.04 -2.77
CA LEU A 182 5.27 -9.29 -3.10
C LEU A 182 4.27 -9.27 -1.95
N LEU A 183 4.30 -10.31 -1.11
CA LEU A 183 3.66 -10.32 0.21
C LEU A 183 4.79 -10.37 1.24
N THR A 184 4.70 -9.57 2.29
CA THR A 184 5.69 -9.55 3.37
C THR A 184 5.24 -10.37 4.57
N ARG A 185 3.96 -10.77 4.64
CA ARG A 185 3.41 -11.66 5.66
C ARG A 185 2.31 -12.56 5.10
N LEU A 186 2.23 -13.77 5.64
CA LEU A 186 1.12 -14.70 5.43
C LEU A 186 0.45 -15.01 6.77
N VAL A 187 -0.87 -14.84 6.82
CA VAL A 187 -1.71 -15.12 7.99
C VAL A 187 -2.92 -15.98 7.60
N GLY A 188 -3.79 -16.30 8.56
CA GLY A 188 -5.09 -16.92 8.26
C GLY A 188 -5.96 -15.96 7.43
N ASP A 189 -6.70 -16.49 6.45
CA ASP A 189 -7.57 -15.68 5.58
C ASP A 189 -8.60 -14.87 6.39
N ASP A 190 -9.05 -15.43 7.52
CA ASP A 190 -10.00 -14.85 8.48
C ASP A 190 -9.44 -13.69 9.31
N VAL A 191 -8.12 -13.53 9.36
CA VAL A 191 -7.45 -12.51 10.18
C VAL A 191 -6.67 -11.47 9.38
N ILE A 192 -6.70 -11.52 8.04
CA ILE A 192 -5.98 -10.57 7.17
C ILE A 192 -6.33 -9.12 7.52
N ALA A 193 -7.62 -8.81 7.59
CA ALA A 193 -8.09 -7.45 7.87
C ALA A 193 -7.62 -6.96 9.25
N SER A 194 -7.87 -7.76 10.29
CA SER A 194 -7.47 -7.42 11.66
C SER A 194 -5.95 -7.31 11.83
N GLU A 195 -5.17 -8.14 11.13
CA GLU A 195 -3.70 -8.07 11.20
C GLU A 195 -3.19 -6.81 10.47
N ALA A 196 -3.73 -6.49 9.30
CA ALA A 196 -3.34 -5.29 8.57
C ALA A 196 -3.66 -4.01 9.36
N GLU A 197 -4.84 -3.97 9.99
CA GLU A 197 -5.24 -2.88 10.88
C GLU A 197 -4.34 -2.80 12.11
N ARG A 198 -4.05 -3.93 12.77
CA ARG A 198 -3.15 -3.98 13.92
C ARG A 198 -1.76 -3.44 13.56
N VAL A 199 -1.25 -3.78 12.38
CA VAL A 199 0.05 -3.28 11.90
C VAL A 199 -0.01 -1.79 11.62
N ALA A 200 -1.04 -1.30 10.92
CA ALA A 200 -1.20 0.11 10.61
C ALA A 200 -1.33 0.95 11.89
N ARG A 201 -2.20 0.56 12.82
CA ARG A 201 -2.37 1.24 14.12
C ARG A 201 -1.08 1.20 14.96
N SER A 202 -0.32 0.09 14.92
CA SER A 202 0.97 0.00 15.61
C SER A 202 2.03 0.92 15.02
N LEU A 203 2.00 1.18 13.71
CA LEU A 203 2.90 2.14 13.05
C LEU A 203 2.46 3.57 13.36
N ALA A 204 1.15 3.83 13.33
CA ALA A 204 0.59 5.14 13.67
C ALA A 204 0.86 5.54 15.13
N ALA A 205 0.78 4.59 16.07
CA ALA A 205 1.08 4.81 17.49
C ALA A 205 2.57 4.68 17.86
N GLY A 206 3.43 4.41 16.87
CA GLY A 206 4.89 4.30 17.05
C GLY A 206 5.60 5.66 16.98
N PRO A 207 6.94 5.68 16.89
CA PRO A 207 7.68 6.91 16.62
C PRO A 207 7.49 7.28 15.14
N THR A 208 6.45 8.06 14.85
CA THR A 208 6.01 8.36 13.48
C THR A 208 7.07 9.12 12.69
N GLU A 209 7.77 10.07 13.32
CA GLU A 209 8.85 10.81 12.69
C GLU A 209 10.04 9.93 12.29
N VAL A 210 10.36 8.90 13.08
CA VAL A 210 11.39 7.90 12.72
C VAL A 210 10.93 7.09 11.51
N SER A 211 9.65 6.70 11.47
CA SER A 211 9.07 5.98 10.34
C SER A 211 9.11 6.84 9.07
N ARG A 212 8.78 8.13 9.17
CA ARG A 212 8.87 9.09 8.06
C ARG A 212 10.29 9.28 7.56
N ALA A 213 11.25 9.47 8.48
CA ALA A 213 12.65 9.66 8.14
C ALA A 213 13.24 8.41 7.48
N THR A 214 12.92 7.22 8.00
CA THR A 214 13.36 5.94 7.44
C THR A 214 12.80 5.74 6.03
N LYS A 215 11.49 6.01 5.82
CA LYS A 215 10.89 5.91 4.49
C LYS A 215 11.51 6.90 3.50
N ARG A 216 11.82 8.12 3.94
CA ARG A 216 12.53 9.12 3.11
C ARG A 216 13.92 8.63 2.67
N LEU A 217 14.69 8.04 3.58
CA LEU A 217 16.01 7.47 3.28
C LEU A 217 15.90 6.31 2.27
N LEU A 218 14.90 5.43 2.44
CA LEU A 218 14.65 4.33 1.50
C LEU A 218 14.31 4.85 0.10
N LEU A 219 13.43 5.85 -0.01
CA LEU A 219 13.05 6.45 -1.29
C LEU A 219 14.23 7.14 -1.99
N ALA A 220 15.14 7.76 -1.23
CA ALA A 220 16.35 8.38 -1.79
C ALA A 220 17.38 7.35 -2.28
N SER A 221 17.40 6.15 -1.70
CA SER A 221 18.41 5.12 -1.99
C SER A 221 18.41 4.64 -3.45
N ASP A 222 17.29 4.77 -4.16
CA ASP A 222 17.15 4.38 -5.57
C ASP A 222 18.08 5.14 -6.52
N SER A 223 18.52 6.34 -6.14
CA SER A 223 19.37 7.20 -6.97
C SER A 223 20.64 7.70 -6.27
N ALA A 224 20.80 7.42 -4.97
CA ALA A 224 21.96 7.82 -4.19
C ALA A 224 23.20 6.94 -4.46
N THR A 225 24.39 7.52 -4.31
CA THR A 225 25.59 6.71 -4.08
C THR A 225 25.60 6.21 -2.63
N LEU A 226 26.36 5.15 -2.34
CA LEU A 226 26.52 4.68 -0.96
C LEU A 226 27.09 5.77 -0.04
N SER A 227 27.99 6.62 -0.55
CA SER A 227 28.57 7.70 0.24
C SER A 227 27.51 8.73 0.62
N ASP A 228 26.73 9.20 -0.36
CA ASP A 228 25.67 10.19 -0.11
C ASP A 228 24.59 9.62 0.84
N GLN A 229 24.31 8.33 0.72
CA GLN A 229 23.34 7.65 1.59
C GLN A 229 23.83 7.59 3.04
N LEU A 230 25.11 7.27 3.28
CA LEU A 230 25.69 7.22 4.63
C LEU A 230 25.73 8.62 5.29
N ASP A 231 25.98 9.66 4.51
CA ASP A 231 25.93 11.05 5.01
C ASP A 231 24.47 11.41 5.38
N ALA A 232 23.50 11.11 4.52
CA ALA A 232 22.08 11.33 4.81
C ALA A 232 21.58 10.52 6.02
N GLU A 233 22.04 9.28 6.19
CA GLU A 233 21.74 8.44 7.35
C GLU A 233 22.32 9.03 8.64
N THR A 234 23.56 9.53 8.59
CA THR A 234 24.23 10.17 9.74
C THR A 234 23.46 11.41 10.21
N ASP A 235 23.07 12.28 9.28
CA ASP A 235 22.28 13.46 9.59
C ASP A 235 20.91 13.09 10.16
N SER A 236 20.24 12.12 9.54
CA SER A 236 18.92 11.67 9.97
C SER A 236 18.96 11.04 11.37
N ILE A 237 19.85 10.08 11.63
CA ILE A 237 19.89 9.39 12.93
C ILE A 237 20.31 10.33 14.07
N SER A 238 21.24 11.26 13.80
CA SER A 238 21.67 12.29 14.75
C SER A 238 20.52 13.24 15.10
N HIS A 239 19.77 13.70 14.10
CA HIS A 239 18.59 14.51 14.31
C HIS A 239 17.53 13.78 15.16
N GLN A 240 17.19 12.52 14.81
CA GLN A 240 16.20 11.73 15.54
C GLN A 240 16.59 11.53 17.00
N ALA A 241 17.88 11.35 17.31
CA ALA A 241 18.37 11.21 18.68
C ALA A 241 18.12 12.45 19.57
N SER A 242 17.91 13.62 18.95
CA SER A 242 17.61 14.87 19.68
C SER A 242 16.11 15.19 19.81
N THR A 243 15.24 14.40 19.18
CA THR A 243 13.78 14.58 19.26
C THR A 243 13.23 14.07 20.60
N ALA A 244 12.00 14.46 20.94
CA ALA A 244 11.32 13.97 22.15
C ALA A 244 11.23 12.44 22.17
N ASP A 245 10.84 11.82 21.05
CA ASP A 245 10.76 10.37 20.90
C ASP A 245 12.13 9.69 20.99
N GLY A 246 13.17 10.32 20.44
CA GLY A 246 14.54 9.81 20.53
C GLY A 246 15.05 9.75 21.98
N ILE A 247 14.85 10.83 22.72
CA ILE A 247 15.23 10.92 24.15
C ILE A 247 14.43 9.90 24.96
N GLU A 248 13.11 9.89 24.81
CA GLU A 248 12.21 8.96 25.50
C GLU A 248 12.55 7.49 25.21
N GLY A 249 12.87 7.16 23.95
CA GLY A 249 13.24 5.80 23.56
C GLY A 249 14.51 5.32 24.26
N VAL A 250 15.53 6.18 24.36
CA VAL A 250 16.78 5.87 25.06
C VAL A 250 16.56 5.74 26.57
N ASP A 251 15.86 6.70 27.17
CA ASP A 251 15.59 6.72 28.61
C ASP A 251 14.74 5.50 29.03
N ALA A 252 13.67 5.21 28.29
CA ALA A 252 12.80 4.06 28.55
C ALA A 252 13.57 2.73 28.46
N PHE A 253 14.50 2.61 27.51
CA PHE A 253 15.33 1.42 27.36
C PHE A 253 16.27 1.22 28.56
N VAL A 254 16.95 2.28 28.99
CA VAL A 254 17.84 2.26 30.18
C VAL A 254 17.06 1.92 31.45
N GLU A 255 15.86 2.49 31.59
CA GLU A 255 14.96 2.30 32.73
C GLU A 255 14.16 0.98 32.67
N LYS A 256 14.27 0.22 31.58
CA LYS A 256 13.54 -1.04 31.33
C LYS A 256 12.01 -0.87 31.42
N ARG A 257 11.50 0.25 30.93
CA ARG A 257 10.06 0.52 30.79
C ARG A 257 9.67 0.56 29.31
N ARG A 258 8.36 0.47 29.05
CA ARG A 258 7.83 0.66 27.70
C ARG A 258 7.93 2.16 27.35
N PRO A 259 8.43 2.54 26.16
CA PRO A 259 8.45 3.92 25.75
C PRO A 259 7.04 4.44 25.46
N SER A 260 6.85 5.74 25.64
CA SER A 260 5.65 6.51 25.35
C SER A 260 5.98 7.59 24.33
N PHE A 261 5.85 7.26 23.05
CA PHE A 261 6.07 8.21 21.96
C PHE A 261 4.93 9.23 21.88
N GLY A 262 5.28 10.48 21.59
CA GLY A 262 4.34 11.60 21.50
C GLY A 262 3.90 11.86 20.05
N HIS A 263 2.68 12.36 19.89
CA HIS A 263 2.20 12.99 18.66
C HIS A 263 1.83 14.44 18.97
#